data_AF-X0ZBA5-F1
#
_entry.id   AF-X0ZBA5-F1
#
_cell.length_a   1.000
_cell.length_b   1.000
_cell.length_c   1.000
_cell.angle_alpha   90.00
_cell.angle_beta   90.00
_cell.angle_gamma   90.00
#
_symmetry.space_group_name_H-M   'P 1'
#
loop_
_entity.id
_entity.type
_entity.pdbx_description
1 polymer ?
#
loop_
_entity_poly.entity_id
_entity_poly.type
_entity_poly.pdbx_seq_one_letter_code
_entity_poly.pdbx_strand_id
1 'polypeptide(L)'
;MWIKQRNTEIEYLYEKYTEPLSTITWALDNERNFEYPQDYILIGLKWLIKNHPHDSICGCSIDQVHDEMKTRYDWAEQIGNEVIKNSLISMSKHIKFDTKDNSRAPIIVYNPLARRRKDIVTIKIMAITGSKSRPFPTDFKLVDSNGNEIEFQVSDS
;
A
#
# COMPACT_ATOMS: atom_id res chain seq x y z
N MET A 1 12.76 -15.81 -12.83
CA MET A 1 14.01 -15.12 -12.45
C MET A 1 13.66 -14.02 -11.45
N TRP A 2 14.19 -14.09 -10.23
CA TRP A 2 13.76 -13.24 -9.10
C TRP A 2 14.05 -11.75 -9.29
N ILE A 3 15.17 -11.40 -9.96
CA ILE A 3 15.57 -10.00 -10.19
C ILE A 3 14.47 -9.21 -10.91
N LYS A 4 13.91 -9.76 -11.99
CA LYS A 4 12.86 -9.07 -12.77
C LYS A 4 11.54 -8.99 -12.02
N GLN A 5 11.19 -10.05 -11.28
CA GLN A 5 9.98 -10.05 -10.45
C GLN A 5 10.05 -8.95 -9.40
N ARG A 6 11.16 -8.88 -8.66
CA ARG A 6 11.40 -7.85 -7.64
C ARG A 6 11.45 -6.44 -8.23
N ASN A 7 12.05 -6.30 -9.41
CA ASN A 7 12.08 -5.03 -10.13
C ASN A 7 10.67 -4.54 -10.47
N THR A 8 9.86 -5.39 -11.12
CA THR A 8 8.50 -5.03 -11.52
C THR A 8 7.60 -4.74 -10.32
N GLU A 9 7.73 -5.51 -9.24
CA GLU A 9 7.01 -5.25 -7.98
C GLU A 9 7.29 -3.83 -7.46
N ILE A 10 8.56 -3.42 -7.43
CA ILE A 10 8.95 -2.12 -6.88
C ILE A 10 8.66 -0.99 -7.86
N GLU A 11 8.83 -1.19 -9.17
CA GLU A 11 8.36 -0.22 -10.18
C GLU A 11 6.86 0.04 -10.01
N TYR A 12 6.05 -1.02 -9.85
CA TYR A 12 4.62 -0.87 -9.62
C TYR A 12 4.30 -0.22 -8.28
N LEU A 13 5.06 -0.54 -7.22
CA LEU A 13 4.93 0.13 -5.92
C LEU A 13 5.02 1.64 -6.09
N TYR A 14 6.05 2.13 -6.78
CA TYR A 14 6.25 3.57 -6.96
C TYR A 14 5.26 4.20 -7.95
N GLU A 15 5.15 3.65 -9.16
CA GLU A 15 4.36 4.24 -10.25
C GLU A 15 2.85 4.16 -10.00
N LYS A 16 2.39 3.12 -9.31
CA LYS A 16 0.96 2.81 -9.21
C LYS A 16 0.39 3.06 -7.82
N TYR A 17 1.23 3.16 -6.79
CA TYR A 17 0.77 3.38 -5.42
C TYR A 17 1.45 4.58 -4.76
N THR A 18 2.77 4.58 -4.60
CA THR A 18 3.50 5.60 -3.83
C THR A 18 3.26 7.00 -4.37
N GLU A 19 3.60 7.28 -5.63
CA GLU A 19 3.37 8.60 -6.22
C GLU A 19 1.87 8.94 -6.29
N PRO A 20 0.99 8.11 -6.88
CA PRO A 20 -0.41 8.47 -7.02
C PRO A 20 -1.13 8.74 -5.70
N LEU A 21 -0.91 7.93 -4.66
CA LEU A 21 -1.55 8.14 -3.36
C LEU A 21 -1.01 9.39 -2.68
N SER A 22 0.30 9.66 -2.76
CA SER A 22 0.87 10.90 -2.24
C SER A 22 0.33 12.13 -2.96
N THR A 23 0.20 12.09 -4.29
CA THR A 23 -0.38 13.18 -5.09
C THR A 23 -1.85 13.42 -4.76
N ILE A 24 -2.66 12.36 -4.67
CA ILE A 24 -4.08 12.46 -4.30
C ILE A 24 -4.22 13.06 -2.90
N THR A 25 -3.43 12.56 -1.94
CA THR A 25 -3.45 13.05 -0.55
C THR A 25 -3.12 14.53 -0.49
N TRP A 26 -2.04 14.94 -1.16
CA TRP A 26 -1.63 16.34 -1.25
C TRP A 26 -2.69 17.22 -1.91
N ALA A 27 -3.33 16.75 -2.99
CA ALA A 27 -4.37 17.51 -3.69
C ALA A 27 -5.68 17.64 -2.90
N LEU A 28 -6.01 16.65 -2.06
CA LEU A 28 -7.20 16.68 -1.20
C LEU A 28 -7.02 17.51 0.07
N ASP A 29 -5.77 17.77 0.47
CA ASP A 29 -5.49 18.51 1.69
C ASP A 29 -5.57 20.03 1.50
N ASN A 30 -6.80 20.54 1.62
CA ASN A 30 -7.09 21.97 1.55
C ASN A 30 -6.38 22.80 2.64
N GLU A 31 -6.03 22.19 3.76
CA GLU A 31 -5.39 22.87 4.90
C GLU A 31 -3.86 22.96 4.72
N ARG A 32 -3.29 22.29 3.72
CA ARG A 32 -1.85 22.25 3.41
C ARG A 32 -0.97 21.78 4.58
N ASN A 33 -1.49 20.83 5.36
CA ASN A 33 -0.79 20.16 6.45
C ASN A 33 0.05 18.96 5.97
N PHE A 34 -0.23 18.43 4.78
CA PHE A 34 0.46 17.33 4.14
C PHE A 34 1.40 17.86 3.07
N GLU A 35 2.70 17.73 3.31
CA GLU A 35 3.72 18.01 2.32
C GLU A 35 3.91 16.79 1.42
N TYR A 36 3.99 17.02 0.10
CA TYR A 36 4.27 15.93 -0.84
C TYR A 36 5.68 15.38 -0.56
N PRO A 37 5.83 14.06 -0.29
CA PRO A 37 7.08 13.47 0.20
C PRO A 37 8.10 13.24 -0.93
N GLN A 38 8.43 14.28 -1.68
CA GLN A 38 9.27 14.24 -2.88
C GLN A 38 10.63 13.60 -2.59
N ASP A 39 11.33 14.05 -1.55
CA ASP A 39 12.68 13.59 -1.25
C ASP A 39 12.72 12.10 -0.92
N TYR A 40 11.74 11.60 -0.16
CA TYR A 40 11.62 10.17 0.14
C TYR A 40 11.36 9.35 -1.12
N ILE A 41 10.46 9.83 -2.00
CA ILE A 41 10.16 9.16 -3.27
C ILE A 41 11.43 9.09 -4.14
N LEU A 42 12.15 10.20 -4.29
CA LEU A 42 13.38 10.26 -5.08
C LEU A 42 14.50 9.38 -4.51
N ILE A 43 14.67 9.32 -3.18
CA ILE A 43 15.65 8.43 -2.55
C ILE A 43 15.29 6.96 -2.82
N GLY A 44 14.02 6.61 -2.69
CA GLY A 44 13.52 5.27 -3.00
C GLY A 44 13.76 4.85 -4.44
N LEU A 45 13.39 5.70 -5.40
CA LEU A 45 13.66 5.49 -6.83
C LEU A 45 15.16 5.41 -7.12
N LYS A 46 16.00 6.21 -6.44
CA LYS A 46 17.45 6.13 -6.56
C LYS A 46 18.00 4.76 -6.14
N TRP A 47 17.44 4.13 -5.10
CA TRP A 47 17.81 2.77 -4.72
C TRP A 47 17.38 1.73 -5.75
N LEU A 48 16.16 1.86 -6.30
CA LEU A 48 15.68 1.01 -7.39
C LEU A 48 16.58 1.12 -8.64
N ILE A 49 16.87 2.34 -9.10
CA ILE A 49 17.66 2.60 -10.32
C ILE A 49 19.11 2.11 -10.16
N LYS A 50 19.66 2.04 -8.95
CA LYS A 50 20.99 1.43 -8.71
C LYS A 50 21.05 -0.05 -9.07
N ASN A 51 19.91 -0.73 -9.24
CA ASN A 51 19.82 -2.11 -9.73
C ASN A 51 19.58 -2.20 -11.24
N HIS A 52 19.37 -1.08 -11.94
CA HIS A 52 19.10 -1.03 -13.39
C HIS A 52 20.31 -1.04 -14.34
N PRO A 53 21.59 -0.89 -13.90
CA PRO A 53 22.72 -1.18 -14.78
C PRO A 53 22.58 -2.55 -15.46
N HIS A 54 22.97 -2.64 -16.74
CA HIS A 54 22.72 -3.82 -17.56
C HIS A 54 23.35 -5.09 -16.97
N ASP A 55 24.54 -4.98 -16.38
CA ASP A 55 25.25 -6.06 -15.68
C ASP A 55 24.49 -6.58 -14.45
N SER A 56 23.72 -5.70 -13.80
CA SER A 56 22.89 -6.00 -12.64
C SER A 56 21.54 -6.58 -13.08
N ILE A 57 20.75 -5.80 -13.82
CA ILE A 57 19.35 -6.14 -14.14
C ILE A 57 19.24 -7.32 -15.12
N CYS A 58 20.23 -7.57 -15.97
CA CYS A 58 20.25 -8.74 -16.86
C CYS A 58 20.68 -10.02 -16.15
N GLY A 59 21.14 -9.96 -14.90
CA GLY A 59 21.55 -11.14 -14.15
C GLY A 59 22.86 -11.76 -14.66
N CYS A 60 23.77 -10.95 -15.20
CA CYS A 60 25.04 -11.41 -15.77
C CYS A 60 26.26 -10.98 -14.95
N SER A 61 26.07 -10.79 -13.64
CA SER A 61 27.13 -10.51 -12.67
C SER A 61 27.37 -11.71 -11.75
N ILE A 62 28.34 -11.59 -10.84
CA ILE A 62 28.61 -12.60 -9.82
C ILE A 62 27.52 -12.57 -8.72
N ASP A 63 27.39 -13.68 -7.98
CA ASP A 63 26.39 -13.82 -6.91
C ASP A 63 26.44 -12.69 -5.87
N GLN A 64 27.64 -12.24 -5.50
CA GLN A 64 27.80 -11.13 -4.55
C GLN A 64 27.09 -9.84 -5.02
N VAL A 65 27.16 -9.52 -6.32
CA VAL A 65 26.44 -8.35 -6.87
C VAL A 65 24.93 -8.54 -6.71
N HIS A 66 24.44 -9.74 -6.97
CA HIS A 66 23.03 -10.07 -6.88
C HIS A 66 22.52 -10.14 -5.43
N ASP A 67 23.36 -10.50 -4.47
CA ASP A 67 23.03 -10.39 -3.05
C ASP A 67 22.93 -8.93 -2.59
N GLU A 68 23.83 -8.05 -3.04
CA GLU A 68 23.71 -6.61 -2.79
C GLU A 68 22.47 -5.99 -3.44
N MET A 69 22.06 -6.47 -4.62
CA MET A 69 20.84 -6.01 -5.28
C MET A 69 19.60 -6.26 -4.42
N LYS A 70 19.52 -7.37 -3.68
CA LYS A 70 18.39 -7.67 -2.77
C LYS A 70 18.24 -6.57 -1.73
N THR A 71 19.32 -6.20 -1.07
CA THR A 71 19.34 -5.11 -0.08
C THR A 71 18.87 -3.78 -0.67
N ARG A 72 19.32 -3.43 -1.88
CA ARG A 72 18.89 -2.18 -2.56
C ARG A 72 17.40 -2.22 -2.90
N TYR A 73 16.88 -3.37 -3.32
CA TYR A 73 15.44 -3.55 -3.51
C TYR A 73 14.65 -3.42 -2.20
N ASP A 74 15.14 -4.02 -1.12
CA ASP A 74 14.48 -3.94 0.19
C ASP A 74 14.44 -2.50 0.71
N TRP A 75 15.50 -1.72 0.52
CA TRP A 75 15.50 -0.29 0.86
C TRP A 75 14.49 0.51 0.04
N ALA A 76 14.43 0.29 -1.28
CA ALA A 76 13.42 0.93 -2.13
C ALA A 76 12.00 0.54 -1.69
N GLU A 77 11.73 -0.74 -1.47
CA GLU A 77 10.42 -1.22 -1.04
C GLU A 77 9.99 -0.63 0.31
N GLN A 78 10.88 -0.62 1.31
CA GLN A 78 10.57 -0.10 2.64
C GLN A 78 10.22 1.39 2.61
N ILE A 79 10.98 2.18 1.85
CA ILE A 79 10.70 3.61 1.68
C ILE A 79 9.33 3.81 1.00
N GLY A 80 9.07 3.10 -0.10
CA GLY A 80 7.80 3.21 -0.83
C GLY A 80 6.59 2.85 0.02
N ASN A 81 6.69 1.78 0.81
CA ASN A 81 5.63 1.34 1.72
C ASN A 81 5.37 2.32 2.87
N GLU A 82 6.41 2.92 3.46
CA GLU A 82 6.22 3.89 4.53
C GLU A 82 5.60 5.19 4.00
N VAL A 83 5.98 5.63 2.79
CA VAL A 83 5.34 6.77 2.12
C VAL A 83 3.87 6.50 1.83
N ILE A 84 3.52 5.30 1.34
CA ILE A 84 2.12 4.90 1.12
C ILE A 84 1.34 4.94 2.44
N LYS A 85 1.87 4.32 3.49
CA LYS A 85 1.24 4.29 4.81
C LYS A 85 0.95 5.69 5.33
N ASN A 86 1.93 6.59 5.30
CA ASN A 86 1.76 7.97 5.77
C ASN A 86 0.77 8.76 4.91
N SER A 87 0.79 8.57 3.59
CA SER A 87 -0.17 9.18 2.67
C SER A 87 -1.59 8.70 2.97
N LEU A 88 -1.81 7.39 3.13
CA LEU A 88 -3.11 6.81 3.45
C LEU A 88 -3.64 7.28 4.82
N ILE A 89 -2.78 7.37 5.85
CA ILE A 89 -3.16 7.90 7.16
C ILE A 89 -3.63 9.35 7.03
N SER A 90 -2.90 10.19 6.29
CA SER A 90 -3.29 11.58 6.08
C SER A 90 -4.59 11.69 5.26
N MET A 91 -4.69 10.96 4.14
CA MET A 91 -5.87 10.91 3.29
C MET A 91 -7.12 10.48 4.05
N SER A 92 -7.00 9.50 4.97
CA SER A 92 -8.13 9.03 5.77
C SER A 92 -8.78 10.14 6.61
N LYS A 93 -8.02 11.16 7.03
CA LYS A 93 -8.55 12.31 7.81
C LYS A 93 -9.50 13.19 7.00
N HIS A 94 -9.39 13.15 5.68
CA HIS A 94 -10.25 13.90 4.75
C HIS A 94 -11.49 13.10 4.33
N ILE A 95 -11.62 11.83 4.74
CA ILE A 95 -12.77 11.00 4.44
C ILE A 95 -13.73 11.04 5.64
N LYS A 96 -15.00 11.38 5.37
CA LYS A 96 -16.04 11.37 6.41
C LYS A 96 -16.45 9.93 6.70
N PHE A 97 -16.05 9.43 7.86
CA PHE A 97 -16.55 8.17 8.39
C PHE A 97 -17.68 8.43 9.38
N ASP A 98 -18.73 7.60 9.34
CA ASP A 98 -19.75 7.60 10.39
C ASP A 98 -19.16 6.91 11.63
N THR A 99 -18.48 7.70 12.46
CA THR A 99 -17.78 7.26 13.68
C THR A 99 -18.65 7.33 14.94
N LYS A 100 -19.95 7.62 14.81
CA LYS A 100 -20.87 7.62 15.96
C LYS A 100 -20.98 6.25 16.61
N ASP A 101 -20.74 5.20 15.82
CA ASP A 101 -20.70 3.83 16.28
C ASP A 101 -19.24 3.33 16.30
N ASN A 102 -18.70 3.17 17.50
CA ASN A 102 -17.35 2.64 17.72
C ASN A 102 -17.22 1.16 17.32
N SER A 103 -18.30 0.50 16.88
CA SER A 103 -18.25 -0.87 16.35
C SER A 103 -17.88 -0.94 14.86
N ARG A 104 -17.69 0.19 14.18
CA ARG A 104 -17.37 0.23 12.74
C ARG A 104 -15.88 0.37 12.47
N ALA A 105 -15.36 -0.47 11.58
CA ALA A 105 -14.00 -0.36 11.05
C ALA A 105 -14.07 0.08 9.58
N PRO A 106 -13.62 1.30 9.22
CA PRO A 106 -13.65 1.77 7.85
C PRO A 106 -12.62 1.04 6.99
N ILE A 107 -13.02 0.73 5.76
CA ILE A 107 -12.17 0.11 4.74
C ILE A 107 -12.09 1.07 3.55
N ILE A 108 -10.87 1.34 3.09
CA ILE A 108 -10.61 2.13 1.89
C ILE A 108 -10.04 1.19 0.83
N VAL A 109 -10.70 1.10 -0.32
CA VAL A 109 -10.21 0.34 -1.47
C VAL A 109 -9.74 1.31 -2.54
N TYR A 110 -8.48 1.19 -2.94
CA TYR A 110 -7.89 1.99 -4.00
C TYR A 110 -7.67 1.14 -5.26
N ASN A 111 -8.15 1.64 -6.40
CA ASN A 111 -7.84 1.06 -7.71
C ASN A 111 -6.67 1.85 -8.34
N PRO A 112 -5.47 1.26 -8.43
CA PRO A 112 -4.27 1.94 -8.95
C PRO A 112 -4.24 2.03 -10.48
N LEU A 113 -5.21 1.44 -11.18
CA LEU A 113 -5.25 1.43 -12.64
C LEU A 113 -6.03 2.63 -13.18
N ALA A 114 -5.56 3.19 -14.30
CA ALA A 114 -6.27 4.23 -15.05
C ALA A 114 -7.55 3.72 -15.78
N ARG A 115 -8.01 2.51 -15.47
CA ARG A 115 -9.20 1.87 -16.05
C ARG A 115 -10.06 1.25 -14.96
N ARG A 116 -11.35 1.08 -15.25
CA ARG A 116 -12.28 0.36 -14.36
C ARG A 116 -11.80 -1.08 -14.18
N ARG A 117 -11.91 -1.57 -12.95
CA ARG A 117 -11.56 -2.94 -12.54
C ARG A 117 -12.73 -3.55 -11.78
N LYS A 118 -13.03 -4.81 -12.06
CA LYS A 118 -13.92 -5.67 -11.25
C LYS A 118 -13.09 -6.88 -10.84
N ASP A 119 -12.85 -7.03 -9.55
CA ASP A 119 -11.97 -8.07 -9.01
C ASP A 119 -12.28 -8.33 -7.53
N ILE A 120 -11.75 -9.43 -7.00
CA ILE A 120 -11.86 -9.79 -5.58
C ILE A 120 -10.78 -9.04 -4.80
N VAL A 121 -11.16 -8.45 -3.66
CA VAL A 121 -10.24 -7.78 -2.73
C VAL A 121 -10.20 -8.61 -1.45
N THR A 122 -9.01 -9.05 -1.06
CA THR A 122 -8.78 -9.73 0.22
C THR A 122 -8.23 -8.74 1.23
N ILE A 123 -8.85 -8.67 2.41
CA ILE A 123 -8.47 -7.71 3.45
C ILE A 123 -8.23 -8.50 4.73
N LYS A 124 -7.09 -8.23 5.38
CA LYS A 124 -6.82 -8.75 6.72
C LYS A 124 -7.37 -7.75 7.74
N ILE A 125 -8.39 -8.17 8.48
CA ILE A 125 -9.00 -7.36 9.53
C ILE A 125 -8.43 -7.83 10.87
N MET A 126 -7.91 -6.90 11.66
CA MET A 126 -7.56 -7.18 13.05
C MET A 126 -8.75 -6.84 13.93
N ALA A 127 -9.33 -7.84 14.61
CA ALA A 127 -10.33 -7.58 15.62
C ALA A 127 -9.64 -6.94 16.84
N ILE A 128 -10.09 -5.74 17.22
CA ILE A 128 -9.69 -5.10 18.49
C ILE A 128 -10.52 -5.76 19.60
N THR A 129 -10.17 -7.00 19.91
CA THR A 129 -10.70 -7.66 21.11
C THR A 129 -9.84 -7.20 22.28
N GLY A 130 -10.44 -6.66 23.34
CA GLY A 130 -9.73 -6.22 24.56
C GLY A 130 -8.94 -7.33 25.29
N SER A 131 -8.83 -8.53 24.71
CA SER A 131 -8.03 -9.65 25.17
C SER A 131 -7.68 -10.57 23.98
N LYS A 132 -6.44 -11.06 23.94
CA LYS A 132 -5.95 -12.07 22.97
C LYS A 132 -6.77 -13.37 22.95
N SER A 133 -7.59 -13.63 23.97
CA SER A 133 -8.39 -14.85 24.12
C SER A 133 -9.80 -14.79 23.52
N ARG A 134 -10.26 -13.63 23.04
CA ARG A 134 -11.58 -13.55 22.41
C ARG A 134 -11.48 -13.95 20.93
N PRO A 135 -12.38 -14.84 20.45
CA PRO A 135 -12.42 -15.23 19.05
C PRO A 135 -12.77 -14.02 18.17
N PHE A 136 -12.38 -14.10 16.89
CA PHE A 136 -12.77 -13.10 15.90
C PHE A 136 -14.30 -13.02 15.85
N PRO A 137 -14.90 -11.81 15.81
CA PRO A 137 -16.36 -11.67 15.74
C PRO A 137 -16.90 -12.42 14.52
N THR A 138 -17.87 -13.29 14.71
CA THR A 138 -18.53 -14.02 13.61
C THR A 138 -19.73 -13.27 13.05
N ASP A 139 -20.27 -12.31 13.80
CA ASP A 139 -21.43 -11.51 13.43
C ASP A 139 -20.98 -10.08 13.10
N PHE A 140 -20.57 -9.88 11.84
CA PHE A 140 -20.27 -8.56 11.31
C PHE A 140 -20.82 -8.45 9.89
N LYS A 141 -21.08 -7.20 9.50
CA LYS A 141 -21.60 -6.87 8.17
C LYS A 141 -20.60 -5.96 7.48
N LEU A 142 -20.38 -6.20 6.19
CA LEU A 142 -19.71 -5.25 5.32
C LEU A 142 -20.79 -4.38 4.68
N VAL A 143 -20.66 -3.06 4.80
CA VAL A 143 -21.62 -2.11 4.25
C VAL A 143 -20.92 -1.05 3.41
N ASP A 144 -21.61 -0.54 2.38
CA ASP A 144 -21.17 0.60 1.59
C ASP A 144 -21.42 1.94 2.30
N SER A 145 -21.06 3.06 1.66
CA SER A 145 -21.26 4.41 2.21
C SER A 145 -22.74 4.81 2.37
N ASN A 146 -23.67 4.09 1.75
CA ASN A 146 -25.11 4.30 1.87
C ASN A 146 -25.75 3.35 2.89
N GLY A 147 -24.99 2.45 3.49
CA GLY A 147 -25.47 1.43 4.43
C GLY A 147 -26.01 0.16 3.77
N ASN A 148 -25.82 -0.03 2.47
CA ASN A 148 -26.20 -1.28 1.80
C ASN A 148 -25.20 -2.38 2.14
N GLU A 149 -25.68 -3.58 2.45
CA GLU A 149 -24.83 -4.73 2.72
C GLU A 149 -24.11 -5.17 1.43
N ILE A 150 -22.81 -5.43 1.55
CA ILE A 150 -21.94 -5.94 0.49
C ILE A 150 -21.67 -7.41 0.77
N GLU A 151 -21.84 -8.27 -0.22
CA GLU A 151 -21.49 -9.68 -0.11
C GLU A 151 -19.98 -9.86 0.11
N PHE A 152 -19.63 -10.70 1.08
CA PHE A 152 -18.25 -11.05 1.39
C PHE A 152 -18.14 -12.51 1.83
N GLN A 153 -16.91 -13.03 1.81
CA GLN A 153 -16.59 -14.36 2.32
C GLN A 153 -15.47 -14.24 3.36
N VAL A 154 -15.64 -14.88 4.51
CA VAL A 154 -14.58 -15.03 5.51
C VAL A 154 -13.72 -16.23 5.13
N SER A 155 -12.41 -16.03 5.07
CA SER A 155 -11.41 -17.06 4.84
C SER A 155 -10.54 -17.18 6.08
N ASP A 156 -10.46 -18.38 6.66
CA ASP A 156 -9.45 -18.71 7.65
C ASP A 156 -8.13 -18.92 6.92
N SER A 157 -7.14 -18.08 7.17
CA SER A 157 -5.78 -18.19 6.61
C SER A 157 -4.74 -18.12 7.69
#